data_AF-A0A7Z7YSD9-F1
#
_entry.id   AF-A0A7Z7YSD9-F1
#
_cell.length_a   1.000
_cell.length_b   1.000
_cell.length_c   1.000
_cell.angle_alpha   90.00
_cell.angle_beta   90.00
_cell.angle_gamma   90.00
#
_symmetry.space_group_name_H-M   'P 1'
#
loop_
_entity.id
_entity.type
_entity.pdbx_description
1 polymer ?
#
loop_
_entity_poly.entity_id
_entity_poly.type
_entity_poly.pdbx_seq_one_letter_code
_entity_poly.pdbx_strand_id
1 'polypeptide(L)'
;IGASPFYARLVEIDFKEFDKGVIEASVSMGATTLTIERKVLLPESMSALVSGITVTAIALVGSTAVAGVIGAGGLGNLAYLTGFTRNQNDVILVSTVFILIIVFIIQFIGDWITNKLDKR
;
A
#
# COMPACT_ATOMS: atom_id res chain seq x y z
N ILE A 1 -10.47 -10.72 -1.96
CA ILE A 1 -11.53 -10.33 -1.00
C ILE A 1 -10.93 -9.76 0.30
N GLY A 2 -9.90 -10.38 0.90
CA GLY A 2 -9.28 -9.87 2.14
C GLY A 2 -8.57 -8.50 2.04
N ALA A 3 -8.13 -8.08 0.86
CA ALA A 3 -7.48 -6.78 0.68
C ALA A 3 -8.44 -5.58 0.75
N SER A 4 -9.72 -5.79 0.44
CA SER A 4 -10.73 -4.72 0.42
C SER A 4 -10.97 -4.08 1.80
N PRO A 5 -11.21 -4.83 2.89
CA PRO A 5 -11.36 -4.23 4.22
C PRO A 5 -10.05 -3.61 4.75
N PHE A 6 -8.89 -4.17 4.39
CA PHE A 6 -7.60 -3.60 4.76
C PHE A 6 -7.40 -2.22 4.12
N TYR A 7 -7.63 -2.14 2.80
CA TYR A 7 -7.54 -0.87 2.08
C TYR A 7 -8.59 0.14 2.57
N ALA A 8 -9.83 -0.30 2.81
CA ALA A 8 -10.88 0.58 3.36
C ALA A 8 -10.46 1.18 4.71
N ARG A 9 -9.76 0.41 5.56
CA ARG A 9 -9.26 0.89 6.84
C ARG A 9 -8.14 1.92 6.67
N LEU A 10 -7.23 1.74 5.71
CA LEU A 10 -6.20 2.74 5.38
C LEU A 10 -6.85 4.06 4.97
N VAL A 11 -7.80 4.00 4.04
CA VAL A 11 -8.55 5.18 3.60
C VAL A 11 -9.28 5.85 4.78
N GLU A 12 -9.90 5.08 5.68
CA GLU A 12 -10.58 5.65 6.85
C GLU A 12 -9.62 6.41 7.78
N ILE A 13 -8.41 5.91 7.97
CA ILE A 13 -7.38 6.55 8.79
C ILE A 13 -6.93 7.86 8.13
N ASP A 14 -6.63 7.81 6.83
CA ASP A 14 -6.21 8.99 6.07
C ASP A 14 -7.28 10.09 6.14
N PHE A 15 -8.55 9.74 5.93
CA PHE A 15 -9.68 10.67 6.02
C PHE A 15 -9.89 11.25 7.43
N LYS A 16 -9.51 10.52 8.48
CA LYS A 16 -9.59 11.00 9.87
C LYS A 16 -8.47 11.97 10.24
N GLU A 17 -7.32 11.87 9.59
CA GLU A 17 -6.18 12.77 9.79
C GLU A 17 -6.34 14.11 9.06
N PHE A 18 -7.30 14.24 8.13
CA PHE A 18 -7.59 15.50 7.46
C PHE A 18 -7.99 16.60 8.46
N ASP A 19 -7.26 17.70 8.41
CA ASP A 19 -7.52 18.86 9.26
C ASP A 19 -8.86 19.50 8.86
N LYS A 20 -9.77 19.60 9.82
CA LYS A 20 -11.07 20.25 9.65
C LYS A 20 -10.93 21.71 9.23
N GLY A 21 -9.77 22.34 9.50
CA GLY A 21 -9.48 23.71 9.09
C GLY A 21 -9.59 23.95 7.57
N VAL A 22 -9.20 22.98 6.74
CA VAL A 22 -9.30 23.12 5.27
C VAL A 22 -10.76 23.06 4.80
N ILE A 23 -11.57 22.24 5.46
CA ILE A 23 -13.01 22.13 5.23
C ILE A 23 -13.71 23.42 5.69
N GLU A 24 -13.40 23.92 6.88
CA GLU A 24 -13.98 25.16 7.44
C GLU A 24 -13.61 26.41 6.62
N ALA A 25 -12.39 26.49 6.10
CA ALA A 25 -11.96 27.55 5.18
C ALA A 25 -12.75 27.49 3.86
N SER A 26 -12.96 26.29 3.32
CA SER A 26 -13.72 26.08 2.08
C SER A 26 -15.20 26.46 2.24
N VAL A 27 -15.80 26.12 3.38
CA VAL A 27 -17.17 26.53 3.73
C VAL A 27 -17.26 28.05 3.87
N SER A 28 -16.27 28.68 4.51
CA SER A 28 -16.20 30.15 4.66
C SER A 28 -16.04 30.88 3.33
N MET A 29 -15.46 30.23 2.32
CA MET A 29 -15.41 30.74 0.93
C MET A 29 -16.71 30.52 0.13
N GLY A 30 -17.76 29.96 0.74
CA GLY A 30 -19.05 29.72 0.10
C GLY A 30 -19.11 28.46 -0.78
N ALA A 31 -18.19 27.51 -0.61
CA ALA A 31 -18.20 26.27 -1.37
C ALA A 31 -19.38 25.37 -0.95
N THR A 32 -20.09 24.81 -1.93
CA THR A 32 -21.12 23.79 -1.69
C THR A 32 -20.49 22.45 -1.31
N THR A 33 -21.18 21.61 -0.54
CA THR A 33 -20.67 20.31 -0.06
C THR A 33 -20.09 19.43 -1.18
N LEU A 34 -20.76 19.37 -2.33
CA LEU A 34 -20.28 18.62 -3.50
C LEU A 34 -18.98 19.19 -4.08
N THR A 35 -18.77 20.50 -3.96
CA THR A 35 -17.56 21.19 -4.40
C THR A 35 -16.40 20.89 -3.44
N ILE A 36 -16.67 20.85 -2.13
CA ILE A 36 -15.67 20.53 -1.10
C ILE A 36 -15.17 19.09 -1.29
N GLU A 37 -16.07 18.12 -1.41
CA GLU A 37 -15.70 16.72 -1.61
C GLU A 37 -14.86 16.51 -2.88
N ARG A 38 -15.30 17.07 -4.02
CA ARG A 38 -14.66 16.81 -5.31
C ARG A 38 -13.43 17.66 -5.61
N LYS A 39 -13.40 18.92 -5.19
CA LYS A 39 -12.34 19.86 -5.56
C LYS A 39 -11.36 20.15 -4.43
N VAL A 40 -11.68 19.80 -3.19
CA VAL A 40 -10.80 20.05 -2.04
C VAL A 40 -10.32 18.71 -1.49
N LEU A 41 -11.23 17.90 -0.92
CA LEU A 41 -10.88 16.62 -0.30
C LEU A 41 -10.21 15.64 -1.27
N LEU A 42 -10.83 15.34 -2.42
CA LEU A 42 -10.25 14.38 -3.38
C LEU A 42 -8.80 14.71 -3.79
N PRO A 43 -8.48 15.90 -4.33
CA PRO A 43 -7.10 16.23 -4.73
C PRO A 43 -6.13 16.26 -3.56
N GLU A 44 -6.56 16.68 -2.38
CA GLU A 44 -5.73 16.74 -1.16
C GLU A 44 -5.43 15.33 -0.62
N SER A 45 -6.41 14.43 -0.67
CA SER A 45 -6.25 13.02 -0.26
C SER A 45 -5.56 12.13 -1.29
N MET A 46 -5.35 12.58 -2.53
CA MET A 46 -4.78 11.70 -3.56
C MET A 46 -3.39 11.16 -3.20
N SER A 47 -2.54 11.99 -2.56
CA SER A 47 -1.22 11.57 -2.09
C SER A 47 -1.33 10.42 -1.08
N ALA A 48 -2.20 10.58 -0.08
CA ALA A 48 -2.46 9.56 0.94
C ALA A 48 -3.07 8.27 0.35
N LEU A 49 -4.05 8.40 -0.55
CA LEU A 49 -4.69 7.26 -1.21
C LEU A 49 -3.69 6.41 -2.02
N VAL A 50 -2.78 7.06 -2.76
CA VAL A 50 -1.75 6.37 -3.54
C VAL A 50 -0.76 5.65 -2.61
N SER A 51 -0.38 6.28 -1.50
CA SER A 51 0.44 5.65 -0.46
C SER A 51 -0.27 4.40 0.11
N GLY A 52 -1.56 4.52 0.45
CA GLY A 52 -2.38 3.40 0.94
C GLY A 52 -2.48 2.23 -0.07
N ILE A 53 -2.58 2.51 -1.37
CA ILE A 53 -2.54 1.49 -2.42
C ILE A 53 -1.18 0.79 -2.44
N THR A 54 -0.09 1.55 -2.33
CA THR A 54 1.28 1.03 -2.31
C THR A 54 1.47 0.07 -1.13
N VAL A 55 1.07 0.48 0.07
CA VAL A 55 1.11 -0.36 1.28
C VAL A 55 0.29 -1.64 1.09
N THR A 56 -0.90 -1.53 0.49
CA THR A 56 -1.75 -2.68 0.21
C THR A 56 -1.12 -3.64 -0.80
N ALA A 57 -0.46 -3.12 -1.84
CA ALA A 57 0.27 -3.95 -2.82
C ALA A 57 1.44 -4.69 -2.16
N ILE A 58 2.21 -4.03 -1.28
CA ILE A 58 3.28 -4.66 -0.51
C ILE A 58 2.73 -5.76 0.40
N ALA A 59 1.63 -5.49 1.11
CA ALA A 59 0.97 -6.47 1.97
C ALA A 59 0.47 -7.70 1.18
N LEU A 60 -0.01 -7.50 -0.06
CA LEU A 60 -0.39 -8.58 -0.95
C LEU A 60 0.81 -9.44 -1.35
N VAL A 61 1.95 -8.83 -1.70
CA VAL A 61 3.19 -9.59 -1.98
C VAL A 61 3.60 -10.44 -0.78
N GLY A 62 3.60 -9.86 0.44
CA GLY A 62 3.87 -10.63 1.66
C GLY A 62 2.88 -11.78 1.87
N SER A 63 1.59 -11.53 1.61
CA SER A 63 0.54 -12.56 1.69
C SER A 63 0.77 -13.70 0.69
N THR A 64 1.26 -13.40 -0.52
CA THR A 64 1.59 -14.44 -1.51
C THR A 64 2.79 -15.28 -1.10
N ALA A 65 3.78 -14.70 -0.41
CA ALA A 65 4.92 -15.45 0.12
C ALA A 65 4.48 -16.48 1.17
N VAL A 66 3.58 -16.08 2.08
CA VAL A 66 2.97 -17.00 3.07
C VAL A 66 2.07 -18.04 2.38
N ALA A 67 1.29 -17.64 1.37
CA ALA A 67 0.48 -18.57 0.58
C ALA A 67 1.32 -19.63 -0.15
N GLY A 68 2.56 -19.28 -0.52
CA GLY A 68 3.52 -20.23 -1.11
C GLY A 68 3.84 -21.42 -0.19
N VAL A 69 3.78 -21.25 1.14
CA VAL A 69 3.96 -22.35 2.11
C VAL A 69 2.82 -23.37 2.03
N ILE A 70 1.61 -22.91 1.69
CA ILE A 70 0.40 -23.74 1.60
C ILE A 70 0.23 -24.32 0.18
N GLY A 71 1.26 -24.22 -0.67
CA GLY A 71 1.25 -24.79 -2.02
C GLY A 71 0.54 -23.93 -3.08
N ALA A 72 0.27 -22.65 -2.80
CA ALA A 72 -0.26 -21.71 -3.80
C ALA A 72 0.76 -21.36 -4.91
N GLY A 73 2.00 -21.83 -4.79
CA GLY A 73 3.09 -21.59 -5.75
C GLY A 73 3.87 -20.30 -5.47
N GLY A 74 4.62 -19.83 -6.48
CA GLY A 74 5.40 -18.59 -6.41
C GLY A 74 6.74 -18.69 -5.67
N LEU A 75 7.35 -17.52 -5.41
CA LEU A 75 8.68 -17.41 -4.79
C LEU A 75 8.72 -17.95 -3.35
N GLY A 76 7.62 -17.80 -2.59
CA GLY A 76 7.50 -18.36 -1.24
C GLY A 76 7.50 -19.89 -1.21
N ASN A 77 6.95 -20.54 -2.24
CA ASN A 77 6.97 -21.99 -2.36
C ASN A 77 8.39 -22.54 -2.61
N LEU A 78 9.19 -21.84 -3.42
CA LEU A 78 10.59 -22.21 -3.66
C LEU A 78 11.43 -22.06 -2.38
N ALA A 79 11.25 -20.96 -1.65
CA ALA A 79 11.90 -20.73 -0.37
C ALA A 79 11.56 -21.82 0.67
N TYR A 80 10.29 -22.23 0.73
CA TYR A 80 9.83 -23.22 1.68
C TYR A 80 10.24 -24.65 1.32
N LEU A 81 9.89 -25.13 0.12
CA LEU A 81 10.12 -26.52 -0.27
C LEU A 81 11.61 -26.86 -0.46
N THR A 82 12.37 -25.95 -1.07
CA THR A 82 13.77 -26.21 -1.41
C THR A 82 14.71 -25.67 -0.35
N GLY A 83 14.38 -24.53 0.26
CA GLY A 83 15.18 -23.94 1.34
C GLY A 83 14.86 -24.58 2.69
N PHE A 84 13.64 -24.34 3.21
CA PHE A 84 13.28 -24.73 4.58
C PHE A 84 13.18 -26.25 4.77
N THR A 85 12.46 -26.97 3.91
CA THR A 85 12.29 -28.43 4.06
C THR A 85 13.59 -29.22 3.89
N ARG A 86 14.53 -28.72 3.07
CA ARG A 86 15.84 -29.36 2.86
C ARG A 86 16.96 -28.75 3.71
N ASN A 87 16.62 -27.82 4.62
CA ASN A 87 17.56 -27.09 5.48
C ASN A 87 18.72 -26.41 4.69
N GLN A 88 18.43 -25.96 3.47
CA GLN A 88 19.36 -25.25 2.60
C GLN A 88 19.18 -23.73 2.82
N ASN A 89 19.91 -23.21 3.80
CA ASN A 89 19.84 -21.79 4.18
C ASN A 89 20.18 -20.85 3.02
N ASP A 90 21.04 -21.25 2.09
CA ASP A 90 21.39 -20.47 0.90
C ASP A 90 20.16 -20.15 0.04
N VAL A 91 19.29 -21.15 -0.18
CA VAL A 91 18.09 -21.00 -1.01
C VAL A 91 17.04 -20.14 -0.30
N ILE A 92 16.93 -20.25 1.02
CA ILE A 92 16.07 -19.37 1.83
C ILE A 92 16.53 -17.93 1.64
N LEU A 93 17.82 -17.66 1.85
CA LEU A 93 18.38 -16.32 1.81
C LEU A 93 18.20 -15.68 0.43
N VAL A 94 18.53 -16.40 -0.66
CA VAL A 94 18.35 -15.91 -2.02
C VAL A 94 16.88 -15.60 -2.31
N SER A 95 15.96 -16.48 -1.91
CA SER A 95 14.53 -16.27 -2.14
C SER A 95 13.98 -15.07 -1.37
N THR A 96 14.40 -14.88 -0.11
CA THR A 96 14.04 -13.72 0.69
C THR A 96 14.57 -12.43 0.09
N VAL A 97 15.84 -12.39 -0.34
CA VAL A 97 16.43 -11.23 -1.00
C VAL A 97 15.66 -10.88 -2.28
N PHE A 98 15.26 -11.88 -3.06
CA PHE A 98 14.48 -11.66 -4.29
C PHE A 98 13.11 -11.03 -4.01
N ILE A 99 12.39 -11.51 -2.98
CA ILE A 99 11.12 -10.92 -2.55
C ILE A 99 11.33 -9.49 -2.06
N LEU A 100 12.39 -9.23 -1.27
CA LEU A 100 12.73 -7.89 -0.80
C LEU A 100 12.98 -6.93 -1.96
N ILE A 101 13.71 -7.36 -3.00
CA ILE A 101 13.94 -6.53 -4.19
C ILE A 101 12.61 -6.14 -4.85
N ILE A 102 11.67 -7.06 -4.99
CA ILE A 102 10.34 -6.78 -5.57
C ILE A 102 9.58 -5.78 -4.69
N VAL A 103 9.58 -5.98 -3.37
CA VAL A 103 8.94 -5.06 -2.41
C VAL A 103 9.55 -3.66 -2.52
N PHE A 104 10.88 -3.55 -2.57
CA PHE A 104 11.56 -2.26 -2.73
C PHE A 104 11.26 -1.59 -4.06
N ILE A 105 11.13 -2.34 -5.15
CA ILE A 105 10.73 -1.77 -6.45
C ILE A 105 9.32 -1.19 -6.35
N ILE A 106 8.37 -1.92 -5.75
CA ILE A 106 6.99 -1.44 -5.56
C ILE A 106 6.98 -0.20 -4.68
N GLN A 107 7.74 -0.22 -3.58
CA GLN A 107 7.84 0.90 -2.66
C GLN A 107 8.45 2.13 -3.34
N PHE A 108 9.54 1.98 -4.07
CA PHE A 108 10.18 3.09 -4.79
C PHE A 108 9.25 3.72 -5.82
N ILE A 109 8.50 2.90 -6.58
CA ILE A 109 7.49 3.38 -7.52
C ILE A 109 6.38 4.12 -6.79
N GLY A 110 5.86 3.54 -5.70
CA GLY A 110 4.80 4.14 -4.90
C GLY A 110 5.21 5.46 -4.27
N ASP A 111 6.41 5.53 -3.69
CA ASP A 111 6.98 6.74 -3.09
C ASP A 111 7.23 7.81 -4.16
N TRP A 112 7.71 7.41 -5.34
CA TRP A 112 7.91 8.35 -6.45
C TRP A 112 6.59 8.95 -6.95
N ILE A 113 5.54 8.15 -7.07
CA ILE A 113 4.21 8.63 -7.46
C ILE A 113 3.62 9.51 -6.35
N THR A 114 3.71 9.07 -5.09
CA THR A 114 3.22 9.83 -3.93
C THR A 114 3.90 11.20 -3.86
N ASN A 115 5.23 11.25 -3.92
CA ASN A 115 5.99 12.51 -3.90
C ASN A 115 5.65 13.45 -5.07
N LYS A 116 5.19 12.92 -6.20
CA LYS A 116 4.78 13.74 -7.34
C LYS A 116 3.36 14.29 -7.18
N LEU A 117 2.50 13.59 -6.45
CA LEU A 117 1.15 14.05 -6.09
C LEU A 117 1.13 14.92 -4.85
N ASP A 118 2.12 14.78 -3.96
CA ASP A 118 2.27 15.57 -2.75
C ASP A 118 2.64 17.02 -3.12
N LYS A 119 1.62 17.85 -3.31
CA LYS A 119 1.74 19.31 -3.50
C LYS A 119 1.79 20.02 -2.15
N ARG A 120 2.66 19.54 -1.25
CA ARG A 120 3.01 20.26 -0.03
C ARG A 120 4.06 21.32 -0.33
#